data_AF-A0A9P8J767-F1
#
_entry.id   AF-A0A9P8J767-F1
#
_cell.length_a   1.000
_cell.length_b   1.000
_cell.length_c   1.000
_cell.angle_alpha   90.00
_cell.angle_beta   90.00
_cell.angle_gamma   90.00
#
_symmetry.space_group_name_H-M   'P 1'
#
loop_
_entity.id
_entity.type
_entity.pdbx_description
1 polymer ?
#
loop_
_entity_poly.entity_id
_entity_poly.type
_entity_poly.pdbx_seq_one_letter_code
_entity_poly.pdbx_strand_id
1 'polypeptide(L)'
;MFSRSLVSLLAAYTGLVSCVPTGPPVGAPPGPPSGPPGPSQGTENYHWVNTWVSMQQVAEYTNLPGPGYYNQSNLVFPDSTIRQTIHTSIGGQQIRLTISNQNGVVNLPITAVTVALPLQDPNAVQTTLNGTVLGAPYPAGTGSRIIDTNTIRQVTFSGNSSIIIPDGSLAVSDPIDFPIAAQSELSISIYLKDGQNSSIITSHPGSRTSSYYGMGNQVNNYNITGDNVVSQQHWFFISALEVWNPPQTSAFYIIGDSITDGRGSWNNGNNKWTDNLLARMQKNPATSNIAVGNQGAGGNRVLTDGNGPNAMGRVERDVIAQPGAKYAMIFEGVNDIGTAGLDEASQEMVYQRLIQAYKQMVTRMHTFGIPVFGATITPIGAANATAGTYTQPQRVATVNRVNDFIRNSKTFDAVFDFNAWLADPNMPTQLNPLYDSGDFLHPNELGYQVLADKFDLGVFERFKGGVCGYV
;
A
#
# COMPACT_ATOMS: atom_id res chain seq x y z
N MET A 1 -8.48 -6.68 -31.47
CA MET A 1 -7.49 -5.95 -32.30
C MET A 1 -7.75 -4.45 -32.15
N PHE A 2 -7.02 -3.77 -31.27
CA PHE A 2 -6.76 -2.33 -31.41
C PHE A 2 -5.37 -2.08 -30.84
N SER A 3 -4.43 -1.84 -31.75
CA SER A 3 -3.07 -1.41 -31.47
C SER A 3 -3.10 0.08 -31.15
N ARG A 4 -2.44 0.50 -30.07
CA ARG A 4 -2.00 1.88 -29.88
C ARG A 4 -0.56 1.87 -29.41
N SER A 5 0.33 1.77 -30.39
CA SER A 5 1.70 2.24 -30.27
C SER A 5 1.69 3.77 -30.38
N LEU A 6 2.17 4.48 -29.36
CA LEU A 6 2.65 5.84 -29.52
C LEU A 6 4.05 5.95 -28.93
N VAL A 7 5.00 6.06 -29.85
CA VAL A 7 6.42 6.33 -29.65
C VAL A 7 6.55 7.77 -29.14
N SER A 8 7.22 7.96 -28.00
CA SER A 8 7.63 9.29 -27.53
C SER A 8 9.10 9.50 -27.90
N LEU A 9 9.37 10.41 -28.84
CA LEU A 9 10.71 10.94 -29.10
C LEU A 9 11.01 12.03 -28.05
N LEU A 10 12.02 11.81 -27.20
CA LEU A 10 12.64 12.90 -26.43
C LEU A 10 13.74 13.53 -27.30
N ALA A 11 13.55 14.79 -27.68
CA ALA A 11 14.62 15.63 -28.22
C ALA A 11 15.22 16.45 -27.07
N ALA A 12 16.51 16.26 -26.81
CA ALA A 12 17.31 17.10 -25.93
C ALA A 12 17.53 18.48 -26.58
N TYR A 13 17.27 19.56 -25.84
CA TYR A 13 17.65 20.91 -26.23
C TYR A 13 18.50 21.54 -25.12
N THR A 14 19.80 21.65 -25.39
CA THR A 14 20.73 22.54 -24.69
C THR A 14 20.91 23.80 -25.54
N GLY A 15 20.65 24.97 -24.98
CA GLY A 15 20.92 26.25 -25.66
C GLY A 15 20.71 27.46 -24.76
N LEU A 16 21.82 28.02 -24.27
CA LEU A 16 21.92 29.36 -23.67
C LEU A 16 21.60 30.43 -24.71
N VAL A 17 20.67 31.35 -24.44
CA VAL A 17 20.58 32.64 -25.13
C VAL A 17 20.20 33.77 -24.16
N SER A 18 20.96 34.85 -24.29
CA SER A 18 21.00 36.12 -23.55
C SER A 18 19.77 37.03 -23.67
N CYS A 19 19.54 37.83 -22.62
CA CYS A 19 18.52 38.89 -22.54
C CYS A 19 18.77 40.10 -23.45
N VAL A 20 17.70 40.67 -24.00
CA VAL A 20 17.55 42.09 -24.40
C VAL A 20 16.13 42.56 -24.01
N PRO A 21 15.93 43.78 -23.45
CA PRO A 21 14.66 44.18 -22.87
C PRO A 21 13.70 44.83 -23.89
N THR A 22 12.41 44.51 -23.81
CA THR A 22 11.36 45.19 -24.58
C THR A 22 10.20 45.62 -23.67
N GLY A 23 10.01 46.95 -23.55
CA GLY A 23 8.73 47.68 -23.37
C GLY A 23 7.88 47.46 -22.10
N PRO A 24 7.18 48.49 -21.58
CA PRO A 24 6.30 48.34 -20.42
C PRO A 24 4.97 47.66 -20.82
N PRO A 25 4.44 46.71 -20.05
CA PRO A 25 3.13 46.12 -20.33
C PRO A 25 1.99 47.01 -19.85
N VAL A 26 0.95 47.08 -20.67
CA VAL A 26 -0.37 47.67 -20.41
C VAL A 26 -1.07 46.88 -19.29
N GLY A 27 -1.80 47.58 -18.42
CA GLY A 27 -2.34 47.06 -17.15
C GLY A 27 -3.14 45.76 -17.24
N ALA A 28 -2.81 44.82 -16.35
CA ALA A 28 -3.49 43.54 -16.20
C ALA A 28 -4.85 43.70 -15.48
N PRO A 29 -5.85 42.85 -15.80
CA PRO A 29 -7.09 42.76 -15.02
C PRO A 29 -6.81 42.25 -13.60
N PRO A 30 -7.70 42.51 -12.62
CA PRO A 30 -7.53 42.02 -11.26
C PRO A 30 -7.49 40.49 -11.24
N GLY A 31 -6.46 39.93 -10.59
CA GLY A 31 -6.22 38.49 -10.49
C GLY A 31 -7.26 37.77 -9.63
N PRO A 32 -7.32 36.43 -9.73
CA PRO A 32 -8.20 35.60 -8.91
C PRO A 32 -7.87 35.75 -7.42
N PRO A 33 -8.83 35.47 -6.51
CA PRO A 33 -8.60 35.52 -5.07
C PRO A 33 -7.41 34.61 -4.70
N SER A 34 -6.56 35.11 -3.81
CA SER A 34 -5.39 34.40 -3.31
C SER A 34 -5.78 33.02 -2.79
N GLY A 35 -5.14 31.97 -3.33
CA GLY A 35 -5.25 30.62 -2.80
C GLY A 35 -4.79 30.54 -1.34
N PRO A 36 -5.03 29.41 -0.66
CA PRO A 36 -4.59 29.22 0.72
C PRO A 36 -3.09 29.50 0.85
N PRO A 37 -2.64 30.07 1.98
CA PRO A 37 -1.23 30.39 2.19
C PRO A 37 -0.40 29.12 2.01
N GLY A 38 0.63 29.20 1.18
CA GLY A 38 1.65 28.15 1.07
C GLY A 38 2.34 27.93 2.43
N PRO A 39 3.05 26.79 2.59
CA PRO A 39 3.66 26.44 3.87
C PRO A 39 4.57 27.56 4.40
N SER A 40 4.52 27.79 5.72
CA SER A 40 5.10 28.96 6.39
C SER A 40 6.58 29.18 6.07
N GLN A 41 6.99 30.45 5.94
CA GLN A 41 8.39 30.87 5.76
C GLN A 41 9.29 30.24 6.85
N GLY A 42 10.18 29.35 6.43
CA GLY A 42 10.95 28.44 7.28
C GLY A 42 10.94 26.98 6.78
N THR A 43 10.06 26.65 5.82
CA THR A 43 9.90 25.32 5.22
C THR A 43 10.45 25.21 3.79
N GLU A 44 11.34 26.11 3.38
CA GLU A 44 11.78 26.27 1.98
C GLU A 44 12.43 25.03 1.34
N ASN A 45 12.75 23.98 2.12
CA ASN A 45 13.26 22.71 1.61
C ASN A 45 12.45 21.48 2.05
N TYR A 46 11.24 21.66 2.57
CA TYR A 46 10.38 20.53 2.92
C TYR A 46 9.83 19.87 1.64
N HIS A 47 9.42 18.61 1.78
CA HIS A 47 8.78 17.84 0.71
C HIS A 47 7.73 16.89 1.28
N TRP A 48 6.85 16.42 0.40
CA TRP A 48 5.85 15.43 0.76
C TRP A 48 6.48 14.04 0.78
N VAL A 49 6.21 13.30 1.84
CA VAL A 49 6.62 11.89 1.98
C VAL A 49 5.38 11.08 2.35
N ASN A 50 5.17 9.94 1.70
CA ASN A 50 4.08 9.06 2.12
C ASN A 50 4.32 8.57 3.55
N THR A 51 3.29 8.66 4.38
CA THR A 51 3.25 7.99 5.69
C THR A 51 2.38 6.73 5.65
N TRP A 52 1.53 6.58 4.64
CA TRP A 52 0.74 5.38 4.40
C TRP A 52 0.45 5.24 2.90
N VAL A 53 0.44 4.01 2.39
CA VAL A 53 0.00 3.67 1.02
C VAL A 53 -0.73 2.33 1.04
N SER A 54 -1.52 2.06 0.00
CA SER A 54 -2.04 0.72 -0.27
C SER A 54 -2.08 0.42 -1.77
N MET A 55 -1.81 -0.84 -2.12
CA MET A 55 -1.83 -1.31 -3.50
C MET A 55 -3.28 -1.38 -4.00
N GLN A 56 -3.58 -0.62 -5.05
CA GLN A 56 -4.95 -0.52 -5.59
C GLN A 56 -5.25 -1.67 -6.58
N GLN A 57 -6.42 -2.29 -6.41
CA GLN A 57 -6.95 -3.33 -7.28
C GLN A 57 -8.45 -3.09 -7.59
N VAL A 58 -8.99 -3.88 -8.52
CA VAL A 58 -10.44 -3.90 -8.76
C VAL A 58 -11.09 -4.63 -7.59
N ALA A 59 -12.22 -4.12 -7.09
CA ALA A 59 -13.06 -4.89 -6.19
C ALA A 59 -13.66 -6.09 -6.94
N GLU A 60 -13.08 -7.28 -6.74
CA GLU A 60 -13.69 -8.53 -7.21
C GLU A 60 -15.12 -8.66 -6.65
N TYR A 61 -15.98 -9.44 -7.32
CA TYR A 61 -17.39 -9.56 -6.95
C TYR A 61 -17.61 -9.89 -5.47
N THR A 62 -16.77 -10.76 -4.89
CA THR A 62 -16.84 -11.15 -3.47
C THR A 62 -16.33 -10.08 -2.51
N ASN A 63 -15.59 -9.08 -3.02
CA ASN A 63 -14.98 -8.00 -2.25
C ASN A 63 -15.70 -6.65 -2.44
N LEU A 64 -16.75 -6.60 -3.26
CA LEU A 64 -17.68 -5.48 -3.26
C LEU A 64 -18.38 -5.36 -1.90
N PRO A 65 -18.87 -4.17 -1.53
CA PRO A 65 -19.75 -4.08 -0.38
C PRO A 65 -20.94 -5.03 -0.57
N GLY A 66 -21.38 -5.66 0.53
CA GLY A 66 -22.44 -6.67 0.49
C GLY A 66 -23.69 -6.17 -0.26
N PRO A 67 -24.45 -7.09 -0.92
CA PRO A 67 -25.62 -6.73 -1.71
C PRO A 67 -26.68 -5.99 -0.88
N GLY A 68 -27.46 -5.14 -1.54
CA GLY A 68 -28.53 -4.37 -0.89
C GLY A 68 -28.24 -2.88 -0.95
N TYR A 69 -28.23 -2.19 0.19
CA TYR A 69 -28.11 -0.73 0.27
C TYR A 69 -26.85 -0.20 -0.45
N TYR A 70 -25.72 -0.89 -0.31
CA TYR A 70 -24.40 -0.43 -0.73
C TYR A 70 -23.93 -0.99 -2.08
N ASN A 71 -24.64 -1.98 -2.62
CA ASN A 71 -24.32 -2.63 -3.89
C ASN A 71 -25.62 -3.01 -4.60
N GLN A 72 -26.03 -2.12 -5.49
CA GLN A 72 -27.21 -2.22 -6.34
C GLN A 72 -26.77 -2.52 -7.78
N SER A 73 -27.74 -2.73 -8.68
CA SER A 73 -27.45 -3.01 -10.09
C SER A 73 -26.62 -1.88 -10.72
N ASN A 74 -25.33 -2.14 -10.95
CA ASN A 74 -24.32 -1.19 -11.45
C ASN A 74 -24.20 0.11 -10.63
N LEU A 75 -24.48 0.07 -9.32
CA LEU A 75 -24.37 1.24 -8.47
C LEU A 75 -23.85 0.85 -7.10
N VAL A 76 -22.68 1.39 -6.74
CA VAL A 76 -21.97 1.05 -5.50
C VAL A 76 -21.89 2.27 -4.59
N PHE A 77 -22.16 2.08 -3.30
CA PHE A 77 -22.24 3.11 -2.25
C PHE A 77 -23.15 4.33 -2.55
N PRO A 78 -24.37 4.17 -3.09
CA PRO A 78 -25.29 5.30 -3.21
C PRO A 78 -25.72 5.82 -1.82
N ASP A 79 -25.78 7.14 -1.66
CA ASP A 79 -26.10 7.83 -0.41
C ASP A 79 -25.43 7.22 0.82
N SER A 80 -24.12 7.01 0.75
CA SER A 80 -23.38 6.24 1.76
C SER A 80 -22.14 6.98 2.26
N THR A 81 -21.89 6.90 3.56
CA THR A 81 -20.61 7.30 4.16
C THR A 81 -19.77 6.06 4.44
N ILE A 82 -18.53 6.06 3.98
CA ILE A 82 -17.51 5.04 4.29
C ILE A 82 -16.51 5.67 5.26
N ARG A 83 -16.28 5.04 6.41
CA ARG A 83 -15.28 5.43 7.41
C ARG A 83 -14.21 4.36 7.52
N GLN A 84 -12.97 4.76 7.32
CA GLN A 84 -11.83 3.87 7.12
C GLN A 84 -10.70 4.32 8.03
N THR A 85 -10.01 3.39 8.67
CA THR A 85 -8.85 3.71 9.51
C THR A 85 -7.56 3.29 8.81
N ILE A 86 -6.52 4.10 8.96
CA ILE A 86 -5.15 3.80 8.51
C ILE A 86 -4.15 3.97 9.66
N HIS A 87 -3.10 3.15 9.65
CA HIS A 87 -1.95 3.25 10.57
C HIS A 87 -0.82 4.02 9.87
N THR A 88 -0.46 5.19 10.40
CA THR A 88 0.55 6.06 9.78
C THR A 88 1.96 5.64 10.17
N SER A 89 2.92 5.80 9.27
CA SER A 89 4.31 5.43 9.49
C SER A 89 5.10 6.50 10.24
N ILE A 90 5.27 7.66 9.61
CA ILE A 90 5.97 8.83 10.14
C ILE A 90 4.98 9.97 10.47
N GLY A 91 5.38 10.85 11.38
CA GLY A 91 4.59 12.02 11.75
C GLY A 91 4.79 13.22 10.81
N GLY A 92 4.00 14.26 11.04
CA GLY A 92 4.07 15.53 10.30
C GLY A 92 3.09 16.55 10.86
N GLN A 93 3.28 17.83 10.49
CA GLN A 93 2.38 18.93 10.89
C GLN A 93 1.23 19.14 9.90
N GLN A 94 1.48 18.84 8.63
CA GLN A 94 0.50 18.92 7.56
C GLN A 94 0.41 17.57 6.86
N ILE A 95 -0.81 17.21 6.49
CA ILE A 95 -1.11 15.99 5.74
C ILE A 95 -1.80 16.34 4.41
N ARG A 96 -1.75 15.42 3.44
CA ARG A 96 -2.66 15.41 2.29
C ARG A 96 -3.03 13.98 1.90
N LEU A 97 -4.23 13.81 1.37
CA LEU A 97 -4.84 12.52 1.06
C LEU A 97 -4.91 12.32 -0.45
N THR A 98 -4.62 11.11 -0.91
CA THR A 98 -4.81 10.69 -2.30
C THR A 98 -5.96 9.69 -2.41
N ILE A 99 -7.00 10.07 -3.14
CA ILE A 99 -8.15 9.24 -3.51
C ILE A 99 -7.93 8.72 -4.94
N SER A 100 -8.22 7.44 -5.15
CA SER A 100 -7.99 6.70 -6.38
C SER A 100 -9.29 6.22 -7.00
N ASN A 101 -9.45 6.52 -8.29
CA ASN A 101 -10.39 5.88 -9.19
C ASN A 101 -9.64 5.12 -10.30
N GLN A 102 -8.39 4.72 -10.03
CA GLN A 102 -7.49 4.14 -11.02
C GLN A 102 -8.03 2.88 -11.69
N ASN A 103 -8.76 2.05 -10.95
CA ASN A 103 -9.32 0.80 -11.45
C ASN A 103 -10.80 0.93 -11.80
N GLY A 104 -11.40 2.11 -11.58
CA GLY A 104 -12.77 2.39 -11.98
C GLY A 104 -12.88 2.70 -13.47
N VAL A 105 -14.00 2.29 -14.06
CA VAL A 105 -14.30 2.47 -15.50
C VAL A 105 -15.33 3.58 -15.77
N VAL A 106 -15.73 4.30 -14.72
CA VAL A 106 -16.60 5.48 -14.76
C VAL A 106 -16.10 6.49 -13.73
N ASN A 107 -16.51 7.75 -13.89
CA ASN A 107 -16.21 8.80 -12.92
C ASN A 107 -16.66 8.43 -11.49
N LEU A 108 -15.84 8.79 -10.51
CA LEU A 108 -16.12 8.64 -9.08
C LEU A 108 -16.52 10.01 -8.51
N PRO A 109 -17.82 10.26 -8.22
CA PRO A 109 -18.25 11.50 -7.61
C PRO A 109 -18.11 11.44 -6.08
N ILE A 110 -17.18 12.22 -5.54
CA ILE A 110 -16.95 12.38 -4.10
C ILE A 110 -17.69 13.63 -3.63
N THR A 111 -18.63 13.48 -2.69
CA THR A 111 -19.47 14.60 -2.21
C THR A 111 -18.86 15.34 -1.03
N ALA A 112 -18.29 14.62 -0.07
CA ALA A 112 -17.61 15.22 1.08
C ALA A 112 -16.57 14.24 1.64
N VAL A 113 -15.48 14.76 2.18
CA VAL A 113 -14.45 13.95 2.86
C VAL A 113 -13.99 14.66 4.13
N THR A 114 -13.80 13.90 5.19
CA THR A 114 -13.21 14.39 6.46
C THR A 114 -12.11 13.46 6.95
N VAL A 115 -11.20 14.04 7.72
CA VAL A 115 -10.22 13.31 8.54
C VAL A 115 -10.40 13.66 10.01
N ALA A 116 -10.16 12.69 10.89
CA ALA A 116 -10.23 12.87 12.35
C ALA A 116 -9.37 11.82 13.06
N LEU A 117 -9.01 12.09 14.32
CA LEU A 117 -8.43 11.07 15.18
C LEU A 117 -9.54 10.07 15.58
N PRO A 118 -9.32 8.76 15.40
CA PRO A 118 -10.25 7.76 15.88
C PRO A 118 -10.18 7.63 17.40
N LEU A 119 -11.30 7.25 18.02
CA LEU A 119 -11.36 6.88 19.42
C LEU A 119 -11.47 5.36 19.56
N GLN A 120 -11.21 4.84 20.76
CA GLN A 120 -11.43 3.43 21.06
C GLN A 120 -12.89 3.04 20.79
N ASP A 121 -13.10 2.08 19.89
CA ASP A 121 -14.41 1.43 19.73
C ASP A 121 -14.44 0.15 20.60
N PRO A 122 -15.29 0.07 21.63
CA PRO A 122 -15.45 -1.16 22.42
C PRO A 122 -16.06 -2.30 21.59
N ASN A 123 -16.63 -2.00 20.43
CA ASN A 123 -17.23 -2.95 19.49
C ASN A 123 -16.43 -3.06 18.18
N ALA A 124 -15.13 -2.73 18.20
CA ALA A 124 -14.24 -2.97 17.08
C ALA A 124 -14.22 -4.48 16.75
N VAL A 125 -14.17 -4.82 15.47
CA VAL A 125 -14.11 -6.23 15.04
C VAL A 125 -12.82 -6.85 15.60
N GLN A 126 -12.94 -8.04 16.17
CA GLN A 126 -11.80 -8.77 16.73
C GLN A 126 -11.51 -10.03 15.93
N THR A 127 -10.23 -10.39 15.81
CA THR A 127 -9.85 -11.71 15.29
C THR A 127 -10.20 -12.77 16.31
N THR A 128 -10.91 -13.81 15.87
CA THR A 128 -11.24 -14.96 16.73
C THR A 128 -10.78 -16.26 16.09
N LEU A 129 -10.32 -17.19 16.91
CA LEU A 129 -10.07 -18.58 16.54
C LEU A 129 -10.86 -19.47 17.47
N ASN A 130 -11.76 -20.30 16.91
CA ASN A 130 -12.66 -21.17 17.68
C ASN A 130 -13.41 -20.42 18.80
N GLY A 131 -13.88 -19.20 18.52
CA GLY A 131 -14.60 -18.34 19.46
C GLY A 131 -13.71 -17.60 20.49
N THR A 132 -12.40 -17.82 20.48
CA THR A 132 -11.44 -17.12 21.36
C THR A 132 -10.89 -15.89 20.66
N VAL A 133 -10.99 -14.72 21.29
CA VAL A 133 -10.38 -13.48 20.81
C VAL A 133 -8.86 -13.59 20.88
N LEU A 134 -8.20 -13.38 19.74
CA LEU A 134 -6.75 -13.39 19.64
C LEU A 134 -6.20 -11.97 19.75
N GLY A 135 -5.18 -11.76 20.58
CA GLY A 135 -4.34 -10.56 20.47
C GLY A 135 -4.86 -9.24 21.02
N ALA A 136 -5.95 -9.28 21.78
CA ALA A 136 -6.45 -8.10 22.48
C ALA A 136 -5.59 -7.74 23.72
N PRO A 137 -5.50 -6.45 24.11
CA PRO A 137 -6.11 -5.30 23.46
C PRO A 137 -5.33 -4.85 22.22
N TYR A 138 -6.07 -4.53 21.15
CA TYR A 138 -5.50 -3.92 19.94
C TYR A 138 -5.13 -2.44 20.17
N PRO A 139 -4.29 -1.84 19.32
CA PRO A 139 -4.03 -0.41 19.36
C PRO A 139 -5.32 0.42 19.33
N ALA A 140 -5.35 1.47 20.16
CA ALA A 140 -6.54 2.29 20.31
C ALA A 140 -6.89 3.01 19.01
N GLY A 141 -8.15 2.92 18.60
CA GLY A 141 -8.67 3.58 17.41
C GLY A 141 -8.53 2.80 16.10
N THR A 142 -7.74 1.72 16.06
CA THR A 142 -7.61 0.91 14.83
C THR A 142 -8.93 0.24 14.47
N GLY A 143 -9.34 0.43 13.21
CA GLY A 143 -10.61 -0.08 12.70
C GLY A 143 -11.80 0.40 13.52
N SER A 144 -11.77 1.68 13.92
CA SER A 144 -12.83 2.29 14.71
C SER A 144 -13.86 3.00 13.84
N ARG A 145 -15.13 2.83 14.17
CA ARG A 145 -16.23 3.66 13.65
C ARG A 145 -16.39 4.98 14.41
N ILE A 146 -15.71 5.15 15.53
CA ILE A 146 -15.83 6.29 16.45
C ILE A 146 -14.67 7.26 16.23
N ILE A 147 -14.97 8.56 16.20
CA ILE A 147 -13.98 9.63 16.02
C ILE A 147 -14.11 10.71 17.10
N ASP A 148 -13.00 11.40 17.39
CA ASP A 148 -13.05 12.65 18.16
C ASP A 148 -13.54 13.78 17.26
N THR A 149 -14.77 14.24 17.50
CA THR A 149 -15.41 15.27 16.68
C THR A 149 -14.70 16.63 16.76
N ASN A 150 -13.89 16.88 17.80
CA ASN A 150 -13.12 18.13 17.91
C ASN A 150 -11.93 18.17 16.95
N THR A 151 -11.49 17.00 16.49
CA THR A 151 -10.35 16.88 15.58
C THR A 151 -10.77 16.95 14.11
N ILE A 152 -12.06 16.87 13.79
CA ILE A 152 -12.54 16.85 12.41
C ILE A 152 -11.92 17.98 11.59
N ARG A 153 -11.33 17.61 10.45
CA ARG A 153 -10.96 18.54 9.38
C ARG A 153 -11.64 18.10 8.09
N GLN A 154 -12.22 19.08 7.41
CA GLN A 154 -12.73 18.89 6.07
C GLN A 154 -11.55 18.76 5.10
N VAL A 155 -11.64 17.81 4.19
CA VAL A 155 -10.69 17.64 3.08
C VAL A 155 -11.25 18.38 1.87
N THR A 156 -10.41 19.19 1.23
CA THR A 156 -10.78 19.93 0.01
C THR A 156 -9.89 19.54 -1.17
N PHE A 157 -10.36 19.81 -2.38
CA PHE A 157 -9.65 19.57 -3.62
C PHE A 157 -9.69 20.86 -4.46
N SER A 158 -8.53 21.53 -4.58
CA SER A 158 -8.45 22.83 -5.25
C SER A 158 -9.47 23.84 -4.68
N GLY A 159 -9.62 23.85 -3.36
CA GLY A 159 -10.55 24.70 -2.61
C GLY A 159 -12.00 24.22 -2.54
N ASN A 160 -12.37 23.14 -3.25
CA ASN A 160 -13.74 22.61 -3.26
C ASN A 160 -13.93 21.46 -2.27
N SER A 161 -15.10 21.37 -1.65
CA SER A 161 -15.45 20.29 -0.71
C SER A 161 -15.76 18.94 -1.37
N SER A 162 -15.96 18.96 -2.69
CA SER A 162 -16.32 17.82 -3.51
C SER A 162 -15.42 17.76 -4.75
N ILE A 163 -15.35 16.58 -5.37
CA ILE A 163 -14.60 16.37 -6.61
C ILE A 163 -15.21 15.21 -7.40
N ILE A 164 -15.13 15.29 -8.73
CA ILE A 164 -15.41 14.15 -9.61
C ILE A 164 -14.06 13.66 -10.13
N ILE A 165 -13.68 12.45 -9.77
CA ILE A 165 -12.41 11.85 -10.20
C ILE A 165 -12.69 11.07 -11.49
N PRO A 166 -12.04 11.39 -12.63
CA PRO A 166 -12.22 10.65 -13.86
C PRO A 166 -11.86 9.16 -13.71
N ASP A 167 -12.35 8.33 -14.61
CA ASP A 167 -11.92 6.93 -14.71
C ASP A 167 -10.39 6.84 -14.89
N GLY A 168 -9.77 5.83 -14.29
CA GLY A 168 -8.31 5.64 -14.38
C GLY A 168 -7.46 6.69 -13.65
N SER A 169 -8.05 7.62 -12.90
CA SER A 169 -7.36 8.80 -12.37
C SER A 169 -7.26 8.83 -10.84
N LEU A 170 -6.39 9.73 -10.34
CA LEU A 170 -6.21 10.02 -8.92
C LEU A 170 -6.60 11.48 -8.62
N ALA A 171 -6.99 11.76 -7.38
CA ALA A 171 -7.13 13.11 -6.85
C ALA A 171 -6.33 13.25 -5.56
N VAL A 172 -5.54 14.33 -5.48
CA VAL A 172 -4.78 14.70 -4.29
C VAL A 172 -5.48 15.87 -3.63
N SER A 173 -5.68 15.81 -2.32
CA SER A 173 -6.29 16.90 -1.56
C SER A 173 -5.38 18.11 -1.45
N ASP A 174 -5.98 19.26 -1.12
CA ASP A 174 -5.24 20.39 -0.59
C ASP A 174 -4.55 20.00 0.74
N PRO A 175 -3.45 20.67 1.14
CA PRO A 175 -2.82 20.44 2.44
C PRO A 175 -3.77 20.72 3.61
N ILE A 176 -3.68 19.90 4.65
CA ILE A 176 -4.49 19.99 5.86
C ILE A 176 -3.57 20.17 7.07
N ASP A 177 -3.78 21.24 7.84
CA ASP A 177 -3.12 21.44 9.13
C ASP A 177 -3.69 20.45 10.16
N PHE A 178 -3.01 19.31 10.27
CA PHE A 178 -3.43 18.19 11.11
C PHE A 178 -2.19 17.47 11.65
N PRO A 179 -1.64 17.93 12.79
CA PRO A 179 -0.45 17.34 13.38
C PRO A 179 -0.70 15.89 13.80
N ILE A 180 0.15 14.98 13.32
CA ILE A 180 0.14 13.56 13.70
C ILE A 180 1.53 13.11 14.15
N ALA A 181 1.56 12.26 15.16
CA ALA A 181 2.77 11.54 15.55
C ALA A 181 3.01 10.35 14.60
N ALA A 182 4.24 9.82 14.57
CA ALA A 182 4.51 8.53 13.94
C ALA A 182 3.67 7.42 14.61
N GLN A 183 3.27 6.40 13.85
CA GLN A 183 2.44 5.29 14.34
C GLN A 183 1.08 5.71 14.89
N SER A 184 0.49 6.78 14.34
CA SER A 184 -0.86 7.23 14.72
C SER A 184 -1.92 6.54 13.88
N GLU A 185 -3.10 6.34 14.46
CA GLU A 185 -4.29 5.98 13.69
C GLU A 185 -4.96 7.25 13.14
N LEU A 186 -5.40 7.21 11.88
CA LEU A 186 -6.20 8.28 11.27
C LEU A 186 -7.49 7.70 10.69
N SER A 187 -8.63 8.34 11.00
CA SER A 187 -9.92 8.03 10.41
C SER A 187 -10.18 8.92 9.21
N ILE A 188 -10.55 8.33 8.09
CA ILE A 188 -10.94 8.99 6.84
C ILE A 188 -12.40 8.63 6.56
N SER A 189 -13.28 9.64 6.50
CA SER A 189 -14.69 9.45 6.15
C SER A 189 -14.98 10.04 4.78
N ILE A 190 -15.56 9.25 3.87
CA ILE A 190 -15.92 9.66 2.50
C ILE A 190 -17.43 9.49 2.33
N TYR A 191 -18.13 10.55 1.95
CA TYR A 191 -19.54 10.51 1.59
C TYR A 191 -19.72 10.55 0.07
N LEU A 192 -20.46 9.57 -0.42
CA LEU A 192 -20.84 9.38 -1.81
C LEU A 192 -22.36 9.55 -1.90
N LYS A 193 -22.84 10.76 -2.20
CA LYS A 193 -24.28 11.01 -2.35
C LYS A 193 -24.87 10.19 -3.49
N ASP A 194 -24.20 10.24 -4.64
CA ASP A 194 -24.68 9.59 -5.87
C ASP A 194 -24.12 8.17 -6.05
N GLY A 195 -23.17 7.74 -5.20
CA GLY A 195 -22.43 6.50 -5.39
C GLY A 195 -21.53 6.52 -6.63
N GLN A 196 -20.94 5.36 -6.96
CA GLN A 196 -20.28 5.15 -8.25
C GLN A 196 -21.15 4.24 -9.12
N ASN A 197 -21.51 4.71 -10.31
CA ASN A 197 -22.41 4.01 -11.24
C ASN A 197 -21.68 2.90 -12.03
N SER A 198 -20.99 2.02 -11.31
CA SER A 198 -20.31 0.83 -11.81
C SER A 198 -20.09 -0.17 -10.68
N SER A 199 -20.12 -1.46 -10.99
CA SER A 199 -19.66 -2.54 -10.11
C SER A 199 -18.14 -2.80 -10.21
N ILE A 200 -17.45 -2.12 -11.13
CA ILE A 200 -15.99 -2.14 -11.26
C ILE A 200 -15.47 -0.88 -10.58
N ILE A 201 -15.14 -1.02 -9.29
CA ILE A 201 -14.64 0.07 -8.44
C ILE A 201 -13.20 -0.20 -7.98
N THR A 202 -12.51 0.87 -7.57
CA THR A 202 -11.17 0.77 -6.98
C THR A 202 -11.24 0.43 -5.50
N SER A 203 -10.49 -0.58 -5.08
CA SER A 203 -10.39 -0.97 -3.67
C SER A 203 -9.06 -1.66 -3.35
N HIS A 204 -8.84 -1.90 -2.07
CA HIS A 204 -7.81 -2.76 -1.55
C HIS A 204 -8.45 -3.76 -0.56
N PRO A 205 -8.88 -4.93 -1.07
CA PRO A 205 -9.32 -6.03 -0.25
C PRO A 205 -8.19 -6.57 0.62
N GLY A 206 -8.50 -6.89 1.88
CA GLY A 206 -7.52 -7.48 2.78
C GLY A 206 -6.72 -6.49 3.61
N SER A 207 -7.22 -5.26 3.80
CA SER A 207 -6.58 -4.19 4.59
C SER A 207 -6.13 -4.59 6.00
N ARG A 208 -6.67 -5.69 6.54
CA ARG A 208 -6.56 -6.13 7.95
C ARG A 208 -7.04 -5.07 8.94
N THR A 209 -7.72 -4.03 8.46
CA THR A 209 -8.29 -2.95 9.26
C THR A 209 -9.74 -2.77 8.87
N SER A 210 -10.62 -2.77 9.86
CA SER A 210 -12.06 -2.62 9.63
C SER A 210 -12.38 -1.22 9.10
N SER A 211 -13.06 -1.20 7.96
CA SER A 211 -13.84 -0.05 7.50
C SER A 211 -15.31 -0.26 7.85
N TYR A 212 -16.04 0.83 8.05
CA TYR A 212 -17.47 0.84 8.34
C TYR A 212 -18.18 1.69 7.30
N TYR A 213 -19.40 1.32 6.94
CA TYR A 213 -20.23 2.15 6.07
C TYR A 213 -21.69 2.12 6.49
N GLY A 214 -22.31 3.29 6.37
CA GLY A 214 -23.66 3.62 6.82
C GLY A 214 -24.33 4.56 5.83
N MET A 215 -25.67 4.57 5.78
CA MET A 215 -26.42 5.45 4.88
C MET A 215 -26.40 6.91 5.31
N GLY A 216 -26.59 7.81 4.35
CA GLY A 216 -26.61 9.24 4.53
C GLY A 216 -25.22 9.85 4.75
N ASN A 217 -25.19 11.18 4.85
CA ASN A 217 -23.99 11.92 5.17
C ASN A 217 -23.70 11.85 6.68
N GLN A 218 -22.70 11.07 7.06
CA GLN A 218 -22.27 10.86 8.45
C GLN A 218 -20.81 11.27 8.68
N VAL A 219 -20.18 12.02 7.77
CA VAL A 219 -18.73 12.33 7.84
C VAL A 219 -18.34 13.12 9.09
N ASN A 220 -19.29 13.83 9.70
CA ASN A 220 -19.08 14.61 10.93
C ASN A 220 -19.65 13.93 12.19
N ASN A 221 -20.27 12.76 12.05
CA ASN A 221 -20.88 12.08 13.18
C ASN A 221 -19.81 11.42 14.03
N TYR A 222 -19.96 11.55 15.35
CA TYR A 222 -19.12 10.85 16.34
C TYR A 222 -18.99 9.35 16.04
N ASN A 223 -20.07 8.71 15.59
CA ASN A 223 -20.12 7.30 15.21
C ASN A 223 -20.86 7.13 13.87
N ILE A 224 -20.49 6.13 13.07
CA ILE A 224 -21.32 5.64 11.96
C ILE A 224 -22.44 4.76 12.55
N THR A 225 -23.68 5.20 12.36
CA THR A 225 -24.88 4.59 12.98
C THR A 225 -25.95 4.24 11.94
N GLY A 226 -26.87 3.35 12.32
CA GLY A 226 -27.97 2.88 11.49
C GLY A 226 -28.14 1.36 11.55
N ASP A 227 -29.34 0.86 11.30
CA ASP A 227 -29.65 -0.59 11.35
C ASP A 227 -28.93 -1.40 10.25
N ASN A 228 -28.41 -0.71 9.24
CA ASN A 228 -27.71 -1.27 8.10
C ASN A 228 -26.22 -0.95 8.08
N VAL A 229 -25.62 -0.56 9.22
CA VAL A 229 -24.17 -0.37 9.28
C VAL A 229 -23.47 -1.71 9.06
N VAL A 230 -22.53 -1.73 8.13
CA VAL A 230 -21.72 -2.92 7.81
C VAL A 230 -20.25 -2.61 8.03
N SER A 231 -19.47 -3.64 8.36
CA SER A 231 -18.01 -3.55 8.42
C SER A 231 -17.35 -4.64 7.57
N GLN A 232 -16.23 -4.28 6.92
CA GLN A 232 -15.38 -5.17 6.15
C GLN A 232 -13.91 -4.75 6.28
N GLN A 233 -12.98 -5.70 6.15
CA GLN A 233 -11.54 -5.43 6.14
C GLN A 233 -11.07 -5.05 4.73
N HIS A 234 -11.62 -3.96 4.21
CA HIS A 234 -11.30 -3.40 2.90
C HIS A 234 -11.01 -1.91 3.04
N TRP A 235 -10.07 -1.41 2.25
CA TRP A 235 -10.04 0.02 1.93
C TRP A 235 -10.69 0.26 0.57
N PHE A 236 -11.52 1.29 0.47
CA PHE A 236 -12.20 1.73 -0.75
C PHE A 236 -11.70 3.11 -1.10
N PHE A 237 -11.28 3.28 -2.36
CA PHE A 237 -10.88 4.55 -2.97
C PHE A 237 -9.68 5.28 -2.34
N ILE A 238 -9.19 4.95 -1.14
CA ILE A 238 -8.01 5.61 -0.56
C ILE A 238 -6.73 4.87 -0.97
N SER A 239 -5.68 5.63 -1.32
CA SER A 239 -4.45 5.05 -1.88
C SER A 239 -3.16 5.54 -1.23
N ALA A 240 -3.13 6.78 -0.73
CA ALA A 240 -1.97 7.30 0.01
C ALA A 240 -2.36 8.40 0.99
N LEU A 241 -1.59 8.50 2.08
CA LEU A 241 -1.54 9.68 2.94
C LEU A 241 -0.09 10.16 2.99
N GLU A 242 0.09 11.45 2.76
CA GLU A 242 1.40 12.09 2.74
C GLU A 242 1.52 13.12 3.85
N VAL A 243 2.74 13.32 4.35
CA VAL A 243 3.09 14.29 5.38
C VAL A 243 4.16 15.25 4.88
N TRP A 244 4.02 16.53 5.18
CA TRP A 244 5.00 17.55 4.82
C TRP A 244 6.17 17.53 5.81
N ASN A 245 7.36 17.18 5.31
CA ASN A 245 8.51 16.88 6.16
C ASN A 245 9.83 17.49 5.64
N PRO A 246 10.85 17.62 6.51
CA PRO A 246 12.19 18.04 6.09
C PRO A 246 12.83 17.12 5.02
N PRO A 247 13.84 17.61 4.27
CA PRO A 247 14.46 16.87 3.16
C PRO A 247 15.07 15.52 3.54
N GLN A 248 15.52 15.36 4.79
CA GLN A 248 16.12 14.12 5.26
C GLN A 248 15.11 12.98 5.42
N THR A 249 13.81 13.27 5.45
CA THR A 249 12.76 12.27 5.58
C THR A 249 12.56 11.55 4.25
N SER A 250 12.40 10.24 4.28
CA SER A 250 12.30 9.39 3.08
C SER A 250 11.37 8.21 3.31
N ALA A 251 11.18 7.36 2.30
CA ALA A 251 10.30 6.19 2.35
C ALA A 251 10.97 4.94 1.77
N PHE A 252 10.60 3.81 2.37
CA PHE A 252 10.92 2.45 1.98
C PHE A 252 9.65 1.75 1.49
N TYR A 253 9.60 1.40 0.21
CA TYR A 253 8.44 0.74 -0.40
C TYR A 253 8.66 -0.74 -0.61
N ILE A 254 7.65 -1.55 -0.29
CA ILE A 254 7.73 -3.00 -0.39
C ILE A 254 6.67 -3.48 -1.38
N ILE A 255 7.13 -3.96 -2.53
CA ILE A 255 6.31 -4.68 -3.50
C ILE A 255 6.21 -6.13 -3.01
N GLY A 256 4.99 -6.64 -2.90
CA GLY A 256 4.77 -8.01 -2.47
C GLY A 256 3.37 -8.54 -2.71
N ASP A 257 3.15 -9.75 -2.19
CA ASP A 257 1.88 -10.47 -2.26
C ASP A 257 1.12 -10.45 -0.91
N SER A 258 0.27 -11.46 -0.66
CA SER A 258 -0.52 -11.63 0.57
C SER A 258 0.34 -11.68 1.83
N ILE A 259 1.58 -12.15 1.75
CA ILE A 259 2.46 -12.24 2.91
C ILE A 259 2.92 -10.84 3.33
N THR A 260 3.21 -9.98 2.34
CA THR A 260 3.52 -8.57 2.57
C THR A 260 2.30 -7.77 2.99
N ASP A 261 1.16 -8.01 2.36
CA ASP A 261 -0.16 -7.46 2.71
C ASP A 261 -0.54 -7.72 4.17
N GLY A 262 -0.14 -8.88 4.72
CA GLY A 262 -0.33 -9.23 6.13
C GLY A 262 -1.36 -10.33 6.37
N ARG A 263 -1.66 -11.17 5.38
CA ARG A 263 -2.54 -12.33 5.57
C ARG A 263 -1.97 -13.25 6.66
N GLY A 264 -2.74 -13.47 7.73
CA GLY A 264 -2.30 -14.23 8.91
C GLY A 264 -2.04 -13.34 10.13
N SER A 265 -1.99 -12.01 9.96
CA SER A 265 -2.00 -11.05 11.06
C SER A 265 -3.40 -10.92 11.67
N TRP A 266 -3.50 -10.26 12.82
CA TRP A 266 -4.78 -9.98 13.43
C TRP A 266 -5.44 -8.77 12.77
N ASN A 267 -6.76 -8.86 12.58
CA ASN A 267 -7.55 -7.72 12.18
C ASN A 267 -7.48 -6.67 13.28
N ASN A 268 -7.26 -5.42 12.87
CA ASN A 268 -7.06 -4.26 13.72
C ASN A 268 -5.84 -4.34 14.64
N GLY A 269 -4.97 -5.34 14.47
CA GLY A 269 -3.83 -5.56 15.36
C GLY A 269 -2.57 -4.75 15.03
N ASN A 270 -2.49 -4.16 13.83
CA ASN A 270 -1.28 -3.52 13.30
C ASN A 270 -0.01 -4.36 13.53
N ASN A 271 -0.10 -5.66 13.23
CA ASN A 271 0.92 -6.67 13.56
C ASN A 271 1.34 -7.51 12.33
N LYS A 272 1.14 -6.98 11.12
CA LYS A 272 1.85 -7.48 9.94
C LYS A 272 3.33 -7.13 10.06
N TRP A 273 4.21 -7.86 9.39
CA TRP A 273 5.66 -7.70 9.60
C TRP A 273 6.17 -6.28 9.28
N THR A 274 5.50 -5.58 8.36
CA THR A 274 5.83 -4.20 8.00
C THR A 274 5.50 -3.20 9.13
N ASP A 275 4.44 -3.44 9.89
CA ASP A 275 4.11 -2.64 11.09
C ASP A 275 5.11 -2.93 12.22
N ASN A 276 5.43 -4.22 12.44
CA ASN A 276 6.42 -4.61 13.46
C ASN A 276 7.83 -4.05 13.12
N LEU A 277 8.20 -4.05 11.84
CA LEU A 277 9.44 -3.44 11.37
C LEU A 277 9.43 -1.94 11.59
N LEU A 278 8.34 -1.26 11.23
CA LEU A 278 8.16 0.17 11.46
C LEU A 278 8.31 0.53 12.95
N ALA A 279 7.67 -0.22 13.85
CA ALA A 279 7.77 0.00 15.29
C ALA A 279 9.22 -0.08 15.80
N ARG A 280 10.03 -0.97 15.21
CA ARG A 280 11.47 -1.08 15.50
C ARG A 280 12.28 0.06 14.86
N MET A 281 11.95 0.45 13.63
CA MET A 281 12.59 1.58 12.93
C MET A 281 12.39 2.91 13.66
N GLN A 282 11.21 3.16 14.22
CA GLN A 282 10.90 4.37 14.97
C GLN A 282 11.67 4.49 16.29
N LYS A 283 12.14 3.37 16.86
CA LYS A 283 12.99 3.35 18.06
C LYS A 283 14.47 3.60 17.76
N ASN A 284 14.86 3.66 16.48
CA ASN A 284 16.24 3.86 16.06
C ASN A 284 16.38 5.21 15.33
N PRO A 285 17.18 6.16 15.85
CA PRO A 285 17.37 7.48 15.24
C PRO A 285 17.86 7.46 13.79
N ALA A 286 18.58 6.40 13.36
CA ALA A 286 19.06 6.27 11.99
C ALA A 286 17.94 5.90 10.98
N THR A 287 16.78 5.47 11.47
CA THR A 287 15.67 4.98 10.63
C THR A 287 14.32 5.61 10.97
N SER A 288 14.20 6.39 12.05
CA SER A 288 12.92 6.96 12.50
C SER A 288 12.33 7.99 11.52
N ASN A 289 13.15 8.51 10.60
CA ASN A 289 12.75 9.40 9.50
C ASN A 289 12.46 8.65 8.18
N ILE A 290 12.42 7.32 8.19
CA ILE A 290 12.11 6.50 7.02
C ILE A 290 10.70 5.92 7.20
N ALA A 291 9.78 6.34 6.33
CA ALA A 291 8.44 5.78 6.26
C ALA A 291 8.47 4.37 5.65
N VAL A 292 7.51 3.53 6.03
CA VAL A 292 7.30 2.20 5.44
C VAL A 292 6.02 2.22 4.62
N GLY A 293 6.15 2.00 3.31
CA GLY A 293 5.03 1.91 2.39
C GLY A 293 4.78 0.46 1.95
N ASN A 294 3.66 -0.11 2.39
CA ASN A 294 3.28 -1.47 2.05
C ASN A 294 2.48 -1.49 0.74
N GLN A 295 3.09 -2.01 -0.32
CA GLN A 295 2.46 -2.20 -1.64
C GLN A 295 2.19 -3.68 -1.92
N GLY A 296 1.95 -4.46 -0.85
CA GLY A 296 1.49 -5.83 -0.92
C GLY A 296 0.03 -5.94 -1.36
N ALA A 297 -0.32 -7.03 -2.04
CA ALA A 297 -1.71 -7.38 -2.30
C ALA A 297 -1.91 -8.88 -2.37
N GLY A 298 -3.02 -9.37 -1.81
CA GLY A 298 -3.34 -10.79 -1.83
C GLY A 298 -3.41 -11.35 -3.25
N GLY A 299 -2.78 -12.50 -3.48
CA GLY A 299 -2.77 -13.15 -4.80
C GLY A 299 -2.00 -12.39 -5.89
N ASN A 300 -1.30 -11.30 -5.57
CA ASN A 300 -0.51 -10.55 -6.54
C ASN A 300 0.69 -11.37 -7.05
N ARG A 301 1.10 -11.08 -8.27
CA ARG A 301 2.10 -11.82 -9.03
C ARG A 301 3.02 -10.85 -9.73
N VAL A 302 4.23 -11.32 -10.03
CA VAL A 302 5.24 -10.54 -10.73
C VAL A 302 4.94 -10.45 -12.24
N LEU A 303 4.52 -11.56 -12.85
CA LEU A 303 4.54 -11.74 -14.32
C LEU A 303 3.20 -11.53 -15.02
N THR A 304 2.10 -11.74 -14.31
CA THR A 304 0.72 -11.71 -14.85
C THR A 304 -0.20 -11.08 -13.83
N ASP A 305 -1.27 -10.43 -14.26
CA ASP A 305 -2.24 -9.91 -13.30
C ASP A 305 -2.83 -11.07 -12.47
N GLY A 306 -3.01 -10.81 -11.18
CA GLY A 306 -3.69 -11.69 -10.22
C GLY A 306 -4.97 -11.02 -9.77
N ASN A 307 -5.18 -10.92 -8.45
CA ASN A 307 -6.27 -10.11 -7.90
C ASN A 307 -6.08 -8.60 -8.20
N GLY A 308 -4.85 -8.18 -8.51
CA GLY A 308 -4.54 -6.86 -9.02
C GLY A 308 -3.41 -6.88 -10.07
N PRO A 309 -3.02 -5.70 -10.60
CA PRO A 309 -2.01 -5.59 -11.66
C PRO A 309 -0.68 -6.22 -11.27
N ASN A 310 0.00 -6.85 -12.22
CA ASN A 310 1.30 -7.48 -12.01
C ASN A 310 2.38 -6.49 -11.53
N ALA A 311 3.31 -6.99 -10.71
CA ALA A 311 4.37 -6.20 -10.10
C ALA A 311 5.27 -5.46 -11.11
N MET A 312 5.62 -6.13 -12.22
CA MET A 312 6.42 -5.53 -13.28
C MET A 312 5.75 -4.31 -13.90
N GLY A 313 4.42 -4.34 -14.05
CA GLY A 313 3.64 -3.26 -14.64
C GLY A 313 3.39 -2.09 -13.69
N ARG A 314 3.63 -2.26 -12.38
CA ARG A 314 3.30 -1.24 -11.37
C ARG A 314 4.49 -0.65 -10.63
N VAL A 315 5.73 -1.08 -10.89
CA VAL A 315 6.91 -0.57 -10.16
C VAL A 315 7.09 0.95 -10.25
N GLU A 316 6.80 1.55 -11.41
CA GLU A 316 6.85 3.01 -11.54
C GLU A 316 5.85 3.66 -10.61
N ARG A 317 4.61 3.19 -10.64
CA ARG A 317 3.53 3.78 -9.90
C ARG A 317 3.71 3.57 -8.41
N ASP A 318 4.00 2.34 -7.99
CA ASP A 318 3.94 1.93 -6.58
C ASP A 318 5.24 2.18 -5.83
N VAL A 319 6.33 2.49 -6.52
CA VAL A 319 7.64 2.81 -5.92
C VAL A 319 8.21 4.09 -6.49
N ILE A 320 8.55 4.14 -7.78
CA ILE A 320 9.40 5.21 -8.34
C ILE A 320 8.72 6.59 -8.26
N ALA A 321 7.43 6.66 -8.55
CA ALA A 321 6.63 7.87 -8.56
C ALA A 321 6.13 8.26 -7.15
N GLN A 322 6.40 7.46 -6.13
CA GLN A 322 5.88 7.70 -4.79
C GLN A 322 6.69 8.78 -4.05
N PRO A 323 6.01 9.76 -3.41
CA PRO A 323 6.66 10.81 -2.64
C PRO A 323 7.60 10.28 -1.54
N GLY A 324 8.87 10.70 -1.62
CA GLY A 324 9.93 10.32 -0.69
C GLY A 324 10.61 8.98 -0.98
N ALA A 325 10.33 8.32 -2.11
CA ALA A 325 10.95 7.04 -2.48
C ALA A 325 12.49 7.10 -2.42
N LYS A 326 13.05 6.25 -1.56
CA LYS A 326 14.51 6.13 -1.38
C LYS A 326 14.99 4.70 -1.30
N TYR A 327 14.17 3.78 -0.80
CA TYR A 327 14.49 2.36 -0.72
C TYR A 327 13.32 1.55 -1.26
N ALA A 328 13.62 0.40 -1.86
CA ALA A 328 12.61 -0.54 -2.30
C ALA A 328 12.92 -1.96 -1.85
N MET A 329 11.90 -2.80 -1.77
CA MET A 329 12.05 -4.23 -1.58
C MET A 329 11.08 -5.00 -2.45
N ILE A 330 11.55 -6.12 -3.00
CA ILE A 330 10.72 -7.10 -3.69
C ILE A 330 10.63 -8.34 -2.80
N PHE A 331 9.41 -8.64 -2.36
CA PHE A 331 9.06 -9.85 -1.65
C PHE A 331 7.79 -10.45 -2.27
N GLU A 332 7.97 -11.03 -3.46
CA GLU A 332 6.89 -11.52 -4.32
C GLU A 332 7.39 -12.66 -5.22
N GLY A 333 6.48 -13.49 -5.70
CA GLY A 333 6.75 -14.56 -6.67
C GLY A 333 6.10 -15.89 -6.31
N VAL A 334 5.58 -16.02 -5.08
CA VAL A 334 4.96 -17.27 -4.60
C VAL A 334 3.71 -17.62 -5.42
N ASN A 335 2.92 -16.62 -5.80
CA ASN A 335 1.71 -16.81 -6.59
C ASN A 335 2.00 -17.13 -8.05
N ASP A 336 3.09 -16.61 -8.63
CA ASP A 336 3.54 -17.00 -9.97
C ASP A 336 3.84 -18.50 -10.01
N ILE A 337 4.62 -19.00 -9.04
CA ILE A 337 4.99 -20.42 -8.93
C ILE A 337 3.76 -21.29 -8.59
N GLY A 338 2.95 -20.82 -7.64
CA GLY A 338 1.78 -21.53 -7.13
C GLY A 338 0.59 -21.62 -8.10
N THR A 339 0.59 -20.81 -9.16
CA THR A 339 -0.46 -20.83 -10.19
C THR A 339 0.02 -21.41 -11.52
N ALA A 340 1.33 -21.57 -11.70
CA ALA A 340 1.90 -22.31 -12.81
C ALA A 340 1.52 -23.81 -12.78
N GLY A 341 1.49 -24.43 -13.96
CA GLY A 341 1.32 -25.87 -14.13
C GLY A 341 2.39 -26.67 -13.38
N LEU A 342 2.06 -27.89 -12.96
CA LEU A 342 2.98 -28.73 -12.19
C LEU A 342 4.04 -29.45 -13.05
N ASP A 343 3.88 -29.46 -14.36
CA ASP A 343 4.85 -30.07 -15.27
C ASP A 343 6.17 -29.27 -15.29
N GLU A 344 7.25 -29.98 -15.61
CA GLU A 344 8.60 -29.41 -15.61
C GLU A 344 8.73 -28.20 -16.54
N ALA A 345 8.08 -28.21 -17.70
CA ALA A 345 8.16 -27.11 -18.66
C ALA A 345 7.49 -25.85 -18.12
N SER A 346 6.32 -25.96 -17.49
CA SER A 346 5.64 -24.84 -16.83
C SER A 346 6.46 -24.26 -15.67
N GLN A 347 7.02 -25.13 -14.82
CA GLN A 347 7.83 -24.71 -13.67
C GLN A 347 9.19 -24.09 -14.09
N GLU A 348 9.80 -24.61 -15.16
CA GLU A 348 11.01 -24.01 -15.76
C GLU A 348 10.71 -22.64 -16.36
N MET A 349 9.59 -22.52 -17.09
CA MET A 349 9.20 -21.26 -17.72
C MET A 349 8.96 -20.16 -16.68
N VAL A 350 8.22 -20.44 -15.60
CA VAL A 350 7.97 -19.43 -14.55
C VAL A 350 9.26 -19.03 -13.84
N TYR A 351 10.17 -19.98 -13.56
CA TYR A 351 11.48 -19.70 -12.99
C TYR A 351 12.29 -18.70 -13.84
N GLN A 352 12.45 -18.99 -15.14
CA GLN A 352 13.23 -18.14 -16.04
C GLN A 352 12.62 -16.73 -16.17
N ARG A 353 11.29 -16.67 -16.26
CA ARG A 353 10.58 -15.38 -16.38
C ARG A 353 10.66 -14.56 -15.10
N LEU A 354 10.58 -15.17 -13.92
CA LEU A 354 10.74 -14.46 -12.64
C LEU A 354 12.12 -13.83 -12.51
N ILE A 355 13.19 -14.57 -12.84
CA ILE A 355 14.55 -14.05 -12.82
C ILE A 355 14.69 -12.83 -13.73
N GLN A 356 14.19 -12.93 -14.96
CA GLN A 356 14.23 -11.83 -15.90
C GLN A 356 13.44 -10.62 -15.38
N ALA A 357 12.26 -10.85 -14.82
CA ALA A 357 11.43 -9.82 -14.23
C ALA A 357 12.11 -9.07 -13.09
N TYR A 358 12.70 -9.80 -12.13
CA TYR A 358 13.43 -9.19 -11.02
C TYR A 358 14.55 -8.28 -11.50
N LYS A 359 15.37 -8.73 -12.46
CA LYS A 359 16.44 -7.91 -13.05
C LYS A 359 15.91 -6.63 -13.69
N GLN A 360 14.80 -6.73 -14.44
CA GLN A 360 14.18 -5.57 -15.07
C GLN A 360 13.59 -4.59 -14.05
N MET A 361 12.90 -5.09 -13.02
CA MET A 361 12.36 -4.25 -11.95
C MET A 361 13.47 -3.53 -11.18
N VAL A 362 14.54 -4.24 -10.83
CA VAL A 362 15.70 -3.65 -10.15
C VAL A 362 16.37 -2.59 -11.03
N THR A 363 16.65 -2.91 -12.30
CA THR A 363 17.26 -1.98 -13.25
C THR A 363 16.47 -0.67 -13.37
N ARG A 364 15.13 -0.76 -13.43
CA ARG A 364 14.26 0.42 -13.54
C ARG A 364 14.30 1.27 -12.28
N MET A 365 14.33 0.67 -11.09
CA MET A 365 14.46 1.39 -9.82
C MET A 365 15.87 2.00 -9.63
N HIS A 366 16.92 1.28 -10.04
CA HIS A 366 18.30 1.78 -10.02
C HIS A 366 18.50 3.01 -10.90
N THR A 367 17.72 3.17 -11.97
CA THR A 367 17.71 4.38 -12.82
C THR A 367 17.39 5.65 -12.02
N PHE A 368 16.63 5.52 -10.94
CA PHE A 368 16.27 6.62 -10.03
C PHE A 368 17.10 6.61 -8.73
N GLY A 369 18.19 5.84 -8.71
CA GLY A 369 19.08 5.73 -7.56
C GLY A 369 18.51 4.95 -6.37
N ILE A 370 17.40 4.23 -6.55
CA ILE A 370 16.70 3.51 -5.48
C ILE A 370 17.34 2.13 -5.28
N PRO A 371 18.06 1.86 -4.17
CA PRO A 371 18.46 0.51 -3.78
C PRO A 371 17.26 -0.42 -3.61
N VAL A 372 17.39 -1.65 -4.09
CA VAL A 372 16.35 -2.68 -4.08
C VAL A 372 16.82 -3.88 -3.29
N PHE A 373 16.11 -4.16 -2.20
CA PHE A 373 16.33 -5.34 -1.38
C PHE A 373 15.47 -6.51 -1.87
N GLY A 374 15.99 -7.73 -1.79
CA GLY A 374 15.24 -8.95 -2.08
C GLY A 374 14.90 -9.70 -0.79
N ALA A 375 13.69 -10.24 -0.68
CA ALA A 375 13.44 -11.34 0.26
C ALA A 375 13.24 -12.64 -0.49
N THR A 376 13.84 -13.70 0.04
CA THR A 376 13.54 -15.07 -0.39
C THR A 376 12.08 -15.39 -0.08
N ILE A 377 11.39 -16.08 -1.00
CA ILE A 377 10.04 -16.63 -0.82
C ILE A 377 10.05 -17.57 0.39
N THR A 378 9.11 -17.38 1.32
CA THR A 378 8.99 -18.22 2.53
C THR A 378 8.72 -19.69 2.19
N PRO A 379 8.92 -20.62 3.14
CA PRO A 379 8.64 -22.03 2.90
C PRO A 379 7.16 -22.22 2.53
N ILE A 380 6.89 -23.13 1.57
CA ILE A 380 5.53 -23.42 1.08
C ILE A 380 5.19 -24.91 1.09
N GLY A 381 6.08 -25.75 1.62
CA GLY A 381 5.88 -27.19 1.71
C GLY A 381 4.96 -27.56 2.87
N ALA A 382 4.45 -28.79 2.82
CA ALA A 382 3.70 -29.40 3.91
C ALA A 382 4.07 -30.87 4.08
N ALA A 383 3.77 -31.46 5.23
CA ALA A 383 3.99 -32.89 5.48
C ALA A 383 3.24 -33.79 4.50
N ASN A 384 2.10 -33.30 3.98
CA ASN A 384 1.35 -33.93 2.90
C ASN A 384 1.15 -32.91 1.76
N ALA A 385 1.62 -33.23 0.55
CA ALA A 385 1.50 -32.36 -0.62
C ALA A 385 0.04 -32.08 -1.07
N THR A 386 -0.95 -32.84 -0.56
CA THR A 386 -2.37 -32.53 -0.79
C THR A 386 -2.96 -31.59 0.28
N ALA A 387 -2.17 -31.14 1.25
CA ALA A 387 -2.62 -30.26 2.33
C ALA A 387 -2.93 -28.84 1.85
N GLY A 388 -2.36 -28.41 0.72
CA GLY A 388 -2.66 -27.13 0.12
C GLY A 388 -2.19 -27.01 -1.32
N THR A 389 -2.81 -26.12 -2.08
CA THR A 389 -2.50 -25.89 -3.50
C THR A 389 -1.00 -25.63 -3.71
N TYR A 390 -0.36 -24.83 -2.85
CA TYR A 390 1.04 -24.42 -3.01
C TYR A 390 2.06 -25.52 -2.65
N THR A 391 1.65 -26.56 -1.93
CA THR A 391 2.55 -27.49 -1.22
C THR A 391 3.19 -28.59 -2.08
N GLN A 392 2.95 -28.55 -3.40
CA GLN A 392 3.44 -29.56 -4.33
C GLN A 392 4.97 -29.56 -4.44
N PRO A 393 5.65 -30.73 -4.45
CA PRO A 393 7.11 -30.81 -4.49
C PRO A 393 7.76 -30.05 -5.65
N GLN A 394 7.11 -30.01 -6.81
CA GLN A 394 7.58 -29.28 -7.99
C GLN A 394 7.62 -27.76 -7.74
N ARG A 395 6.62 -27.23 -7.03
CA ARG A 395 6.55 -25.80 -6.65
C ARG A 395 7.59 -25.48 -5.58
N VAL A 396 7.77 -26.35 -4.59
CA VAL A 396 8.84 -26.24 -3.58
C VAL A 396 10.22 -26.23 -4.25
N ALA A 397 10.46 -27.11 -5.23
CA ALA A 397 11.70 -27.13 -5.98
C ALA A 397 11.94 -25.82 -6.75
N THR A 398 10.91 -25.26 -7.38
CA THR A 398 10.99 -23.96 -8.05
C THR A 398 11.23 -22.81 -7.08
N VAL A 399 10.56 -22.79 -5.91
CA VAL A 399 10.83 -21.81 -4.84
C VAL A 399 12.28 -21.87 -4.41
N ASN A 400 12.84 -23.05 -4.20
CA ASN A 400 14.25 -23.20 -3.83
C ASN A 400 15.18 -22.62 -4.91
N ARG A 401 14.93 -22.92 -6.19
CA ARG A 401 15.71 -22.36 -7.30
C ARG A 401 15.62 -20.83 -7.37
N VAL A 402 14.43 -20.26 -7.18
CA VAL A 402 14.23 -18.80 -7.14
C VAL A 402 14.96 -18.19 -5.94
N ASN A 403 14.86 -18.81 -4.77
CA ASN A 403 15.55 -18.34 -3.57
C ASN A 403 17.07 -18.42 -3.70
N ASP A 404 17.60 -19.45 -4.35
CA ASP A 404 19.03 -19.56 -4.65
C ASP A 404 19.49 -18.45 -5.58
N PHE A 405 18.67 -18.08 -6.58
CA PHE A 405 18.93 -16.90 -7.40
C PHE A 405 18.91 -15.61 -6.57
N ILE A 406 17.89 -15.40 -5.72
CA ILE A 406 17.77 -14.21 -4.88
C ILE A 406 19.01 -14.05 -4.00
N ARG A 407 19.46 -15.13 -3.34
CA ARG A 407 20.65 -15.13 -2.46
C ARG A 407 21.95 -14.84 -3.20
N ASN A 408 22.16 -15.45 -4.37
CA ASN A 408 23.50 -15.58 -4.93
C ASN A 408 23.77 -14.73 -6.18
N SER A 409 22.71 -14.27 -6.87
CA SER A 409 22.87 -13.59 -8.16
C SER A 409 23.49 -12.19 -8.07
N LYS A 410 23.45 -11.56 -6.89
CA LYS A 410 23.75 -10.12 -6.68
C LYS A 410 22.83 -9.19 -7.48
N THR A 411 21.66 -9.68 -7.87
CA THR A 411 20.63 -8.87 -8.53
C THR A 411 20.07 -7.81 -7.57
N PHE A 412 19.99 -8.14 -6.28
CA PHE A 412 19.51 -7.24 -5.24
C PHE A 412 20.68 -6.65 -4.46
N ASP A 413 20.53 -5.41 -4.00
CA ASP A 413 21.56 -4.68 -3.25
C ASP A 413 21.77 -5.25 -1.84
N ALA A 414 20.70 -5.80 -1.26
CA ALA A 414 20.73 -6.59 -0.04
C ALA A 414 19.68 -7.71 -0.10
N VAL A 415 19.91 -8.80 0.62
CA VAL A 415 19.00 -9.95 0.66
C VAL A 415 18.64 -10.27 2.10
N PHE A 416 17.35 -10.49 2.34
CA PHE A 416 16.81 -10.98 3.60
C PHE A 416 16.26 -12.40 3.42
N ASP A 417 16.85 -13.36 4.14
CA ASP A 417 16.52 -14.77 3.99
C ASP A 417 15.28 -15.16 4.82
N PHE A 418 14.14 -14.58 4.47
CA PHE A 418 12.84 -14.84 5.11
C PHE A 418 12.48 -16.34 5.06
N ASN A 419 12.96 -17.06 4.06
CA ASN A 419 12.80 -18.50 3.93
C ASN A 419 13.47 -19.23 5.09
N ALA A 420 14.77 -19.00 5.29
CA ALA A 420 15.52 -19.63 6.37
C ALA A 420 15.04 -19.17 7.75
N TRP A 421 14.50 -17.96 7.87
CA TRP A 421 14.06 -17.42 9.16
C TRP A 421 12.79 -18.06 9.68
N LEU A 422 11.89 -18.49 8.79
CA LEU A 422 10.61 -19.10 9.14
C LEU A 422 10.57 -20.61 8.94
N ALA A 423 11.62 -21.21 8.36
CA ALA A 423 11.70 -22.65 8.12
C ALA A 423 11.62 -23.48 9.40
N ASP A 424 10.94 -24.63 9.30
CA ASP A 424 11.04 -25.68 10.32
C ASP A 424 12.49 -26.23 10.33
N PRO A 425 13.18 -26.26 11.48
CA PRO A 425 14.55 -26.75 11.55
C PRO A 425 14.72 -28.23 11.17
N ASN A 426 13.66 -29.04 11.29
CA ASN A 426 13.66 -30.45 10.93
C ASN A 426 13.19 -30.68 9.48
N MET A 427 12.36 -29.78 8.95
CA MET A 427 11.80 -29.88 7.59
C MET A 427 11.87 -28.51 6.90
N PRO A 428 13.04 -28.06 6.42
CA PRO A 428 13.25 -26.67 5.99
C PRO A 428 12.40 -26.19 4.81
N THR A 429 11.72 -27.11 4.12
CA THR A 429 10.76 -26.80 3.06
C THR A 429 9.40 -26.33 3.60
N GLN A 430 9.12 -26.47 4.89
CA GLN A 430 7.87 -26.12 5.55
C GLN A 430 8.05 -24.91 6.47
N LEU A 431 6.97 -24.17 6.69
CA LEU A 431 6.94 -23.18 7.78
C LEU A 431 7.10 -23.93 9.10
N ASN A 432 7.88 -23.37 10.01
CA ASN A 432 7.90 -23.82 11.38
C ASN A 432 6.45 -23.76 11.91
N PRO A 433 5.90 -24.84 12.49
CA PRO A 433 4.52 -24.85 12.98
C PRO A 433 4.19 -23.72 13.97
N LEU A 434 5.19 -23.19 14.67
CA LEU A 434 5.01 -22.02 15.54
C LEU A 434 4.68 -20.74 14.77
N TYR A 435 5.11 -20.64 13.52
CA TYR A 435 4.96 -19.48 12.66
C TYR A 435 3.91 -19.67 11.57
N ASP A 436 3.34 -20.87 11.42
CA ASP A 436 2.31 -21.15 10.42
C ASP A 436 0.93 -20.69 10.91
N SER A 437 0.16 -20.04 10.03
CA SER A 437 -1.25 -19.74 10.26
C SER A 437 -2.17 -20.96 10.13
N GLY A 438 -1.63 -22.10 9.67
CA GLY A 438 -2.30 -23.38 9.49
C GLY A 438 -2.61 -23.72 8.02
N ASP A 439 -2.19 -22.88 7.08
CA ASP A 439 -2.42 -23.09 5.64
C ASP A 439 -1.15 -23.44 4.86
N PHE A 440 -0.01 -23.59 5.57
CA PHE A 440 1.29 -23.96 5.01
C PHE A 440 1.87 -22.93 4.03
N LEU A 441 1.37 -21.69 4.04
CA LEU A 441 1.80 -20.61 3.15
C LEU A 441 2.01 -19.30 3.91
N HIS A 442 1.03 -18.90 4.72
CA HIS A 442 1.01 -17.61 5.39
C HIS A 442 1.57 -17.71 6.81
N PRO A 443 2.53 -16.85 7.18
CA PRO A 443 2.95 -16.70 8.55
C PRO A 443 1.80 -16.19 9.44
N ASN A 444 1.75 -16.65 10.68
CA ASN A 444 0.97 -16.03 11.76
C ASN A 444 1.70 -14.80 12.32
N GLU A 445 1.14 -14.17 13.36
CA GLU A 445 1.72 -12.98 13.98
C GLU A 445 3.13 -13.19 14.55
N LEU A 446 3.44 -14.38 15.07
CA LEU A 446 4.76 -14.71 15.60
C LEU A 446 5.78 -14.81 14.47
N GLY A 447 5.39 -15.44 13.36
CA GLY A 447 6.22 -15.46 12.15
C GLY A 447 6.50 -14.06 11.63
N TYR A 448 5.49 -13.18 11.61
CA TYR A 448 5.67 -11.79 11.22
C TYR A 448 6.56 -10.99 12.17
N GLN A 449 6.51 -11.24 13.48
CA GLN A 449 7.45 -10.66 14.44
C GLN A 449 8.89 -11.10 14.16
N VAL A 450 9.11 -12.38 13.85
CA VAL A 450 10.44 -12.91 13.51
C VAL A 450 11.04 -12.23 12.28
N LEU A 451 10.24 -11.98 11.24
CA LEU A 451 10.68 -11.25 10.06
C LEU A 451 11.16 -9.83 10.42
N ALA A 452 10.40 -9.11 11.23
CA ALA A 452 10.73 -7.76 11.67
C ALA A 452 11.96 -7.70 12.58
N ASP A 453 12.11 -8.66 13.51
CA ASP A 453 13.22 -8.72 14.44
C ASP A 453 14.55 -9.01 13.75
N LYS A 454 14.53 -9.93 12.78
CA LYS A 454 15.74 -10.35 12.04
C LYS A 454 16.13 -9.40 10.91
N PHE A 455 15.23 -8.51 10.47
CA PHE A 455 15.55 -7.51 9.45
C PHE A 455 16.70 -6.60 9.91
N ASP A 456 17.81 -6.54 9.17
CA ASP A 456 18.95 -5.67 9.52
C ASP A 456 18.69 -4.21 9.13
N LEU A 457 18.44 -3.34 10.13
CA LEU A 457 18.24 -1.90 9.92
C LEU A 457 19.50 -1.19 9.42
N GLY A 458 20.69 -1.77 9.60
CA GLY A 458 21.94 -1.22 9.09
C GLY A 458 21.96 -1.10 7.55
N VAL A 459 21.06 -1.80 6.86
CA VAL A 459 20.91 -1.71 5.41
C VAL A 459 20.62 -0.28 4.94
N PHE A 460 19.83 0.48 5.67
CA PHE A 460 19.44 1.83 5.27
C PHE A 460 20.63 2.79 5.34
N GLU A 461 21.50 2.63 6.34
CA GLU A 461 22.74 3.39 6.44
C GLU A 461 23.74 2.98 5.33
N ARG A 462 23.88 1.68 5.06
CA ARG A 462 24.75 1.16 3.99
C ARG A 462 24.41 1.76 2.62
N PHE A 463 23.12 1.94 2.32
CA PHE A 463 22.64 2.43 1.03
C PHE A 463 22.08 3.86 1.09
N LYS A 464 22.42 4.65 2.11
CA LYS A 464 21.89 6.01 2.28
C LYS A 464 22.20 6.95 1.11
N GLY A 465 23.27 6.67 0.39
CA GLY A 465 23.73 7.42 -0.79
C GLY A 465 23.05 7.00 -2.09
N GLY A 466 22.10 6.05 -2.04
CA GLY A 466 21.51 5.44 -3.23
C GLY A 466 22.46 4.45 -3.90
N VAL A 467 22.08 4.03 -5.11
CA VAL A 467 22.87 3.15 -5.97
C VAL A 467 22.94 3.74 -7.37
N CYS A 468 23.94 3.34 -8.15
CA CYS A 468 24.02 3.68 -9.57
C CYS A 468 24.47 2.43 -10.32
N GLY A 469 23.67 1.93 -11.26
CA GLY A 469 24.03 0.71 -11.96
C GLY A 469 22.92 0.11 -12.81
N TYR A 470 23.33 -0.86 -13.61
CA TYR A 470 22.48 -1.79 -14.34
C TYR A 470 22.75 -3.19 -13.79
N VAL A 471 21.72 -4.05 -13.77
CA VAL A 471 21.79 -5.40 -13.19
C VAL A 471 21.67 -6.51 -14.23
#